data_AF-A0A172UF71-F1
#
_entry.id   AF-A0A172UF71-F1
#
_cell.length_a   1.000
_cell.length_b   1.000
_cell.length_c   1.000
_cell.angle_alpha   90.00
_cell.angle_beta   90.00
_cell.angle_gamma   90.00
#
_symmetry.space_group_name_H-M   'P 1'
#
loop_
_entity.id
_entity.type
_entity.pdbx_description
1 polymer ?
#
loop_
_entity_poly.entity_id
_entity_poly.type
_entity_poly.pdbx_seq_one_letter_code
_entity_poly.pdbx_strand_id
1 'polypeptide(L)'
;MVTLLFCFVFGAVAEQPQRSAPGYGALPFQPPSPGSYALPAVGQAADGEVLDTANRPLRLHDLMGDKLVLLSFIYAACSDVNGCPLATQVLHKISRQLQKQPELADKLRLLTLSFNPAQDTPEMMRHYGEGFKTPGFDWQFLTTRDERALQPILDGYQQNVQKIYDERGQFTGTFSHLLRVYLIDKQKNVRNIYNVDFLHADTVLNDVKTLLAGTEAQSALAQVDAGRLYQAGDNKQDYRAADYRTQSLALAQRRGKPANLLEFARKPPLGLPVLPVPKDNPLTPAKIALGRKLFYDRRLSLNNTFSCAICHIPEQGFANNEMATAVGVEGRSVRRNAPSLYNVGYAQLLFHDGRENSLEQQAWGPLLAHNEMANPSIGRVVDKLKTTADYRGLFEKAFNNKGPGMETIGQALASYQRTLNSADSAFDRWYFAKQADALADSAKRGFELFAGKAACSVCHTIGRSSALFTDQKRHNTGVGYAEAMQTVDGKRRVQVAPGVFLDVDSENLHGLDTVKANDLGYYETSQNPLDRWRYKTPSLRNVALTAPYMHNGSFATLDDVVGFYNRGGTPNENLSPLIKPLGLSEAEQADLVEFLKALTGANVGALVADGFAAPVGEAGGEP
;
A
#
# COMPACT_ATOMS: atom_id res chain seq x y z
N MET A 1 65.84 -11.96 -29.97
CA MET A 1 65.93 -11.19 -28.71
C MET A 1 65.18 -9.89 -28.92
N VAL A 2 63.90 -9.83 -28.53
CA VAL A 2 63.40 -9.23 -27.26
C VAL A 2 63.66 -7.72 -27.25
N THR A 3 62.63 -6.87 -27.33
CA THR A 3 62.01 -6.09 -26.22
C THR A 3 60.79 -5.37 -26.83
N LEU A 4 59.49 -5.68 -26.59
CA LEU A 4 58.58 -5.56 -25.42
C LEU A 4 58.64 -4.21 -24.68
N LEU A 5 57.62 -3.33 -24.88
CA LEU A 5 56.53 -2.97 -23.92
C LEU A 5 56.97 -1.94 -22.86
N PHE A 6 56.17 -0.98 -22.37
CA PHE A 6 54.75 -1.00 -21.94
C PHE A 6 54.22 0.45 -21.89
N CYS A 7 52.95 0.65 -22.24
CA CYS A 7 52.17 1.84 -21.85
C CYS A 7 51.12 1.42 -20.80
N PHE A 8 50.94 2.29 -19.81
CA PHE A 8 50.03 2.19 -18.66
C PHE A 8 48.55 2.15 -19.06
N VAL A 9 47.73 1.36 -18.34
CA VAL A 9 46.48 1.78 -17.63
C VAL A 9 46.04 0.62 -16.71
N PHE A 10 45.94 0.86 -15.40
CA PHE A 10 45.02 0.15 -14.51
C PHE A 10 44.39 1.19 -13.57
N GLY A 11 43.15 1.58 -13.86
CA GLY A 11 42.28 2.28 -12.92
C GLY A 11 41.49 1.24 -12.14
N ALA A 12 41.59 1.29 -10.81
CA ALA A 12 40.78 0.47 -9.91
C ALA A 12 39.32 0.92 -10.00
N VAL A 13 38.42 -0.03 -10.32
CA VAL A 13 36.97 0.12 -10.19
C VAL A 13 36.64 0.01 -8.71
N ALA A 14 36.08 1.08 -8.12
CA ALA A 14 35.47 1.00 -6.79
C ALA A 14 34.09 0.32 -6.92
N GLU A 15 33.95 -0.88 -6.38
CA GLU A 15 32.69 -1.62 -6.29
C GLU A 15 31.69 -0.90 -5.37
N GLN A 16 30.46 -0.69 -5.85
CA GLN A 16 29.33 -0.25 -5.02
C GLN A 16 28.87 -1.41 -4.11
N PRO A 17 28.47 -1.15 -2.85
CA PRO A 17 27.89 -2.20 -2.00
C PRO A 17 26.46 -2.51 -2.46
N GLN A 18 26.30 -3.67 -3.12
CA GLN A 18 25.01 -4.28 -3.43
C GLN A 18 24.22 -4.47 -2.12
N ARG A 19 23.10 -3.75 -1.92
CA ARG A 19 22.27 -3.91 -0.72
C ARG A 19 21.69 -5.33 -0.68
N SER A 20 22.16 -6.14 0.27
CA SER A 20 21.72 -7.51 0.49
C SER A 20 20.30 -7.53 1.09
N ALA A 21 19.42 -8.37 0.55
CA ALA A 21 18.09 -8.61 1.12
C ALA A 21 18.15 -9.08 2.59
N PRO A 22 17.09 -8.85 3.40
CA PRO A 22 17.08 -9.18 4.83
C PRO A 22 17.45 -10.64 5.14
N GLY A 23 17.11 -11.58 4.25
CA GLY A 23 17.41 -13.00 4.40
C GLY A 23 18.89 -13.36 4.53
N TYR A 24 19.80 -12.47 4.10
CA TYR A 24 21.25 -12.63 4.29
C TYR A 24 21.74 -12.24 5.69
N GLY A 25 20.97 -11.42 6.42
CA GLY A 25 21.35 -10.84 7.70
C GLY A 25 20.73 -11.53 8.92
N ALA A 26 20.69 -10.77 10.01
CA ALA A 26 19.91 -11.11 11.20
C ALA A 26 18.48 -10.56 11.06
N LEU A 27 17.50 -11.26 11.64
CA LEU A 27 16.10 -10.81 11.61
C LEU A 27 15.99 -9.48 12.40
N PRO A 28 15.50 -8.39 11.79
CA PRO A 28 15.52 -7.07 12.43
C PRO A 28 14.42 -6.88 13.49
N PHE A 29 13.60 -7.89 13.73
CA PHE A 29 12.51 -7.87 14.71
C PHE A 29 12.41 -9.21 15.43
N GLN A 30 11.75 -9.21 16.59
CA GLN A 30 11.43 -10.43 17.31
C GLN A 30 10.15 -11.05 16.73
N PRO A 31 10.19 -12.30 16.22
CA PRO A 31 9.00 -12.94 15.68
C PRO A 31 8.02 -13.29 16.81
N PRO A 32 6.70 -13.31 16.54
CA PRO A 32 5.70 -13.74 17.52
C PRO A 32 5.93 -15.19 17.93
N SER A 33 5.52 -15.56 19.15
CA SER A 33 5.69 -16.93 19.64
C SER A 33 4.99 -17.94 18.71
N PRO A 34 5.61 -19.07 18.34
CA PRO A 34 4.95 -20.09 17.53
C PRO A 34 3.61 -20.53 18.12
N GLY A 35 2.58 -20.62 17.28
CA GLY A 35 1.21 -20.99 17.70
C GLY A 35 0.36 -19.83 18.22
N SER A 36 0.93 -18.65 18.45
CA SER A 36 0.16 -17.46 18.89
C SER A 36 -0.66 -16.79 17.78
N TYR A 37 -0.52 -17.25 16.53
CA TYR A 37 -1.23 -16.74 15.36
C TYR A 37 -1.61 -17.89 14.43
N ALA A 38 -2.59 -17.64 13.56
CA ALA A 38 -3.02 -18.60 12.56
C ALA A 38 -2.49 -18.21 11.17
N LEU A 39 -2.06 -19.21 10.41
CA LEU A 39 -1.74 -19.08 8.98
C LEU A 39 -2.90 -19.67 8.18
N PRO A 40 -3.87 -18.88 7.68
CA PRO A 40 -4.98 -19.44 6.91
C PRO A 40 -4.51 -20.04 5.58
N ALA A 41 -5.33 -20.92 4.98
CA ALA A 41 -5.09 -21.35 3.61
C ALA A 41 -5.32 -20.16 2.65
N VAL A 42 -4.29 -19.80 1.87
CA VAL A 42 -4.36 -18.70 0.88
C VAL A 42 -4.62 -19.20 -0.54
N GLY A 43 -4.53 -20.51 -0.76
CA GLY A 43 -4.78 -21.16 -2.04
C GLY A 43 -4.44 -22.64 -1.99
N GLN A 44 -4.70 -23.35 -3.07
CA GLN A 44 -4.33 -24.75 -3.22
C GLN A 44 -3.02 -24.87 -4.02
N ALA A 45 -2.12 -25.73 -3.56
CA ALA A 45 -0.87 -26.01 -4.22
C ALA A 45 -1.13 -26.73 -5.56
N ALA A 46 -0.62 -26.19 -6.67
CA ALA A 46 -0.79 -26.81 -7.98
C ALA A 46 0.01 -28.11 -8.10
N ASP A 47 -0.50 -29.04 -8.91
CA ASP A 47 0.16 -30.30 -9.25
C ASP A 47 0.71 -30.28 -10.67
N GLY A 48 1.67 -31.15 -10.95
CA GLY A 48 2.23 -31.33 -12.28
C GLY A 48 3.27 -32.43 -12.33
N GLU A 49 3.62 -32.86 -13.55
CA GLU A 49 4.71 -33.81 -13.75
C GLU A 49 6.06 -33.09 -13.65
N VAL A 50 6.93 -33.62 -12.80
CA VAL A 50 8.29 -33.13 -12.57
C VAL A 50 9.28 -34.28 -12.72
N LEU A 51 10.53 -33.95 -13.01
CA LEU A 51 11.66 -34.87 -13.07
C LEU A 51 12.56 -34.62 -11.86
N ASP A 52 12.95 -35.68 -11.16
CA ASP A 52 13.98 -35.60 -10.12
C ASP A 52 15.39 -35.59 -10.72
N THR A 53 16.42 -35.47 -9.88
CA THR A 53 17.83 -35.49 -10.30
C THR A 53 18.31 -36.82 -10.89
N ALA A 54 17.51 -37.89 -10.79
CA ALA A 54 17.77 -39.19 -11.39
C ALA A 54 16.96 -39.40 -12.69
N ASN A 55 16.36 -38.33 -13.21
CA ASN A 55 15.51 -38.32 -14.40
C ASN A 55 14.27 -39.23 -14.28
N ARG A 56 13.76 -39.41 -13.07
CA ARG A 56 12.52 -40.18 -12.83
C ARG A 56 11.32 -39.23 -12.85
N PRO A 57 10.26 -39.53 -13.62
CA PRO A 57 9.03 -38.76 -13.61
C PRO A 57 8.25 -39.01 -12.32
N LEU A 58 7.82 -37.92 -11.68
CA LEU A 58 7.08 -37.89 -10.43
C LEU A 58 5.97 -36.83 -10.53
N ARG A 59 4.96 -36.90 -9.65
CA ARG A 59 4.01 -35.80 -9.48
C ARG A 59 4.45 -34.90 -8.34
N LEU A 60 4.32 -33.59 -8.52
CA LEU A 60 4.69 -32.62 -7.50
C LEU A 60 3.91 -32.86 -6.19
N HIS A 61 2.64 -33.25 -6.28
CA HIS A 61 1.82 -33.61 -5.12
C HIS A 61 2.30 -34.86 -4.38
N ASP A 62 2.81 -35.87 -5.08
CA ASP A 62 3.34 -37.09 -4.46
C ASP A 62 4.61 -36.77 -3.66
N LEU A 63 5.40 -35.80 -4.15
CA LEU A 63 6.57 -35.27 -3.46
C LEU A 63 6.22 -34.45 -2.22
N MET A 64 4.98 -34.00 -2.04
CA MET A 64 4.59 -33.29 -0.81
C MET A 64 4.35 -34.25 0.36
N GLY A 65 3.77 -35.42 0.06
CA GLY A 65 3.53 -36.47 1.05
C GLY A 65 2.75 -35.99 2.28
N ASP A 66 3.19 -36.42 3.46
CA ASP A 66 2.61 -36.11 4.77
C ASP A 66 3.40 -35.04 5.55
N LYS A 67 4.28 -34.30 4.87
CA LYS A 67 5.14 -33.26 5.44
C LYS A 67 4.65 -31.86 5.07
N LEU A 68 5.10 -30.86 5.84
CA LEU A 68 5.07 -29.49 5.37
C LEU A 68 6.10 -29.32 4.26
N VAL A 69 5.81 -28.47 3.28
CA VAL A 69 6.69 -28.25 2.13
C VAL A 69 7.02 -26.78 1.99
N LEU A 70 8.31 -26.48 1.77
CA LEU A 70 8.75 -25.21 1.21
C LEU A 70 9.10 -25.42 -0.26
N LEU A 71 8.29 -24.84 -1.14
CA LEU A 71 8.49 -24.90 -2.58
C LEU A 71 9.11 -23.58 -3.07
N SER A 72 10.25 -23.66 -3.76
CA SER A 72 10.92 -22.53 -4.40
C SER A 72 11.04 -22.75 -5.90
N PHE A 73 10.81 -21.70 -6.67
CA PHE A 73 11.04 -21.68 -8.12
C PHE A 73 12.34 -20.94 -8.43
N ILE A 74 13.26 -21.59 -9.14
CA ILE A 74 14.56 -21.02 -9.50
C ILE A 74 14.95 -21.32 -10.94
N TYR A 75 16.09 -20.81 -11.39
CA TYR A 75 16.89 -21.42 -12.45
C TYR A 75 18.37 -21.34 -12.09
N ALA A 76 19.16 -22.33 -12.50
CA ALA A 76 20.52 -22.51 -11.99
C ALA A 76 21.46 -21.37 -12.41
N ALA A 77 21.26 -20.79 -13.58
CA ALA A 77 22.07 -19.70 -14.13
C ALA A 77 21.68 -18.29 -13.63
N CYS A 78 20.79 -18.18 -12.63
CA CYS A 78 20.36 -16.90 -12.10
C CYS A 78 21.48 -16.15 -11.37
N SER A 79 21.78 -14.94 -11.82
CA SER A 79 22.79 -14.05 -11.21
C SER A 79 22.21 -12.93 -10.34
N ASP A 80 20.89 -12.83 -10.21
CA ASP A 80 20.25 -11.85 -9.33
C ASP A 80 20.45 -12.25 -7.87
N VAL A 81 21.36 -11.59 -7.16
CA VAL A 81 21.67 -11.87 -5.75
C VAL A 81 20.45 -11.82 -4.82
N ASN A 82 19.40 -11.05 -5.15
CA ASN A 82 18.18 -10.96 -4.35
C ASN A 82 17.05 -11.87 -4.88
N GLY A 83 17.33 -12.66 -5.93
CA GLY A 83 16.44 -13.64 -6.54
C GLY A 83 16.76 -15.07 -6.11
N CYS A 84 17.11 -15.93 -7.08
CA CYS A 84 17.32 -17.37 -6.83
C CYS A 84 18.42 -17.68 -5.78
N PRO A 85 19.60 -17.04 -5.79
CA PRO A 85 20.60 -17.15 -4.73
C PRO A 85 20.06 -16.88 -3.32
N LEU A 86 19.20 -15.87 -3.15
CA LEU A 86 18.59 -15.56 -1.85
C LEU A 86 17.70 -16.71 -1.37
N ALA A 87 16.81 -17.22 -2.23
CA ALA A 87 15.96 -18.34 -1.86
C ALA A 87 16.77 -19.59 -1.53
N THR A 88 17.75 -19.95 -2.36
CA THR A 88 18.61 -21.11 -2.11
C THR A 88 19.40 -20.95 -0.81
N GLN A 89 19.94 -19.76 -0.53
CA GLN A 89 20.67 -19.48 0.71
C GLN A 89 19.78 -19.56 1.95
N VAL A 90 18.56 -19.01 1.90
CA VAL A 90 17.61 -19.07 3.03
C VAL A 90 17.17 -20.52 3.28
N LEU A 91 16.86 -21.29 2.24
CA LEU A 91 16.53 -22.72 2.36
C LEU A 91 17.70 -23.53 2.93
N HIS A 92 18.94 -23.23 2.53
CA HIS A 92 20.15 -23.83 3.10
C HIS A 92 20.35 -23.46 4.58
N LYS A 93 20.08 -22.21 4.96
CA LYS A 93 20.12 -21.78 6.37
C LYS A 93 19.08 -22.53 7.21
N ILE A 94 17.86 -22.69 6.67
CA ILE A 94 16.78 -23.49 7.29
C ILE A 94 17.23 -24.94 7.50
N SER A 95 17.72 -25.61 6.45
CA SER A 95 18.14 -27.02 6.56
C SER A 95 19.25 -27.21 7.59
N ARG A 96 20.24 -26.31 7.66
CA ARG A 96 21.29 -26.37 8.70
C ARG A 96 20.79 -26.06 10.10
N GLN A 97 19.89 -25.08 10.26
CA GLN A 97 19.28 -24.79 11.56
C GLN A 97 18.46 -25.99 12.08
N LEU A 98 17.77 -26.69 11.18
CA LEU A 98 16.95 -27.86 11.51
C LEU A 98 17.75 -29.12 11.81
N GLN A 99 19.01 -29.24 11.39
CA GLN A 99 19.88 -30.34 11.85
C GLN A 99 20.00 -30.40 13.39
N LYS A 100 19.85 -29.25 14.06
CA LYS A 100 19.85 -29.18 15.53
C LYS A 100 18.50 -29.54 16.17
N GLN A 101 17.45 -29.78 15.37
CA GLN A 101 16.09 -30.09 15.79
C GLN A 101 15.51 -31.26 14.94
N PRO A 102 15.96 -32.51 15.16
CA PRO A 102 15.60 -33.66 14.32
C PRO A 102 14.09 -33.88 14.19
N GLU A 103 13.34 -33.72 15.28
CA GLU A 103 11.88 -33.87 15.29
C GLU A 103 11.15 -32.87 14.38
N LEU A 104 11.75 -31.70 14.16
CA LEU A 104 11.22 -30.67 13.28
C LEU A 104 11.69 -30.89 11.83
N ALA A 105 12.93 -31.35 11.65
CA ALA A 105 13.49 -31.70 10.35
C ALA A 105 12.68 -32.81 9.65
N ASP A 106 12.22 -33.82 10.41
CA ASP A 106 11.42 -34.91 9.85
C ASP A 106 10.04 -34.46 9.35
N LYS A 107 9.54 -33.30 9.82
CA LYS A 107 8.21 -32.76 9.50
C LYS A 107 8.22 -31.76 8.33
N LEU A 108 9.38 -31.37 7.82
CA LEU A 108 9.54 -30.39 6.75
C LEU A 108 10.33 -30.97 5.58
N ARG A 109 9.89 -30.68 4.35
CA ARG A 109 10.58 -31.02 3.10
C ARG A 109 10.84 -29.74 2.30
N LEU A 110 12.01 -29.65 1.68
CA LEU A 110 12.35 -28.57 0.76
C LEU A 110 12.25 -29.08 -0.67
N LEU A 111 11.52 -28.36 -1.52
CA LEU A 111 11.42 -28.62 -2.95
C LEU A 111 11.91 -27.38 -3.71
N THR A 112 12.88 -27.57 -4.59
CA THR A 112 13.38 -26.53 -5.49
C THR A 112 13.11 -26.96 -6.93
N LEU A 113 12.21 -26.27 -7.61
CA LEU A 113 11.82 -26.57 -8.99
C LEU A 113 12.41 -25.54 -9.95
N SER A 114 13.14 -26.02 -10.95
CA SER A 114 13.60 -25.16 -12.03
C SER A 114 12.45 -24.73 -12.95
N PHE A 115 12.46 -23.47 -13.37
CA PHE A 115 11.62 -22.97 -14.46
C PHE A 115 12.34 -22.83 -15.81
N ASN A 116 13.57 -23.36 -15.94
CA ASN A 116 14.32 -23.37 -17.20
C ASN A 116 14.69 -24.80 -17.62
N PRO A 117 13.71 -25.67 -17.93
CA PRO A 117 13.96 -27.09 -18.24
C PRO A 117 14.84 -27.31 -19.48
N ALA A 118 14.99 -26.29 -20.34
CA ALA A 118 15.87 -26.34 -21.51
C ALA A 118 17.36 -26.40 -21.15
N GLN A 119 17.78 -25.82 -20.00
CA GLN A 119 19.17 -25.78 -19.57
C GLN A 119 19.38 -26.48 -18.22
N ASP A 120 18.37 -26.42 -17.34
CA ASP A 120 18.39 -27.04 -16.02
C ASP A 120 17.86 -28.47 -16.10
N THR A 121 18.64 -29.32 -16.78
CA THR A 121 18.36 -30.76 -16.88
C THR A 121 18.44 -31.43 -15.50
N PRO A 122 17.93 -32.67 -15.33
CA PRO A 122 18.10 -33.44 -14.09
C PRO A 122 19.54 -33.49 -13.58
N GLU A 123 20.50 -33.61 -14.49
CA GLU A 123 21.93 -33.59 -14.20
C GLU A 123 22.41 -32.22 -13.71
N MET A 124 21.99 -31.13 -14.36
CA MET A 124 22.32 -29.78 -13.93
C MET A 124 21.74 -29.47 -12.54
N MET A 125 20.49 -29.86 -12.30
CA MET A 125 19.84 -29.70 -10.99
C MET A 125 20.50 -30.55 -9.90
N ARG A 126 21.03 -31.73 -10.26
CA ARG A 126 21.85 -32.53 -9.35
C ARG A 126 23.12 -31.78 -8.93
N HIS A 127 23.86 -31.24 -9.90
CA HIS A 127 25.09 -30.48 -9.65
C HIS A 127 24.83 -29.18 -8.89
N TYR A 128 23.78 -28.43 -9.25
CA TYR A 128 23.36 -27.25 -8.51
C TYR A 128 23.06 -27.59 -7.05
N GLY A 129 22.28 -28.65 -6.81
CA GLY A 129 21.89 -29.07 -5.47
C GLY A 129 23.02 -29.63 -4.60
N GLU A 130 24.03 -30.27 -5.19
CA GLU A 130 25.19 -30.83 -4.47
C GLU A 130 25.91 -29.79 -3.59
N GLY A 131 25.95 -28.53 -4.01
CA GLY A 131 26.55 -27.44 -3.23
C GLY A 131 25.76 -27.01 -1.98
N PHE A 132 24.47 -27.35 -1.89
CA PHE A 132 23.57 -26.86 -0.83
C PHE A 132 22.97 -27.99 0.03
N LYS A 133 23.11 -29.24 -0.42
CA LYS A 133 22.60 -30.41 0.31
C LYS A 133 23.17 -30.46 1.72
N THR A 134 22.27 -30.59 2.67
CA THR A 134 22.59 -30.77 4.09
C THR A 134 22.42 -32.25 4.42
N PRO A 135 23.47 -32.98 4.88
CA PRO A 135 23.36 -34.41 5.15
C PRO A 135 22.19 -34.74 6.07
N GLY A 136 21.39 -35.73 5.69
CA GLY A 136 20.21 -36.17 6.44
C GLY A 136 18.96 -35.29 6.30
N PHE A 137 19.01 -34.19 5.55
CA PHE A 137 17.84 -33.33 5.31
C PHE A 137 17.19 -33.61 3.95
N ASP A 138 15.86 -33.69 3.93
CA ASP A 138 15.05 -33.98 2.75
C ASP A 138 14.86 -32.71 1.88
N TRP A 139 15.84 -32.47 0.99
CA TRP A 139 15.80 -31.39 0.00
C TRP A 139 15.95 -31.94 -1.42
N GLN A 140 14.89 -31.79 -2.21
CA GLN A 140 14.84 -32.26 -3.59
C GLN A 140 14.94 -31.11 -4.59
N PHE A 141 15.71 -31.34 -5.65
CA PHE A 141 15.89 -30.43 -6.77
C PHE A 141 15.24 -31.07 -8.00
N LEU A 142 14.39 -30.31 -8.66
CA LEU A 142 13.44 -30.79 -9.65
C LEU A 142 13.53 -29.94 -10.92
N THR A 143 13.13 -30.52 -12.04
CA THR A 143 12.91 -29.81 -13.30
C THR A 143 11.67 -30.41 -13.99
N THR A 144 11.35 -29.99 -15.20
CA THR A 144 10.30 -30.62 -16.02
C THR A 144 10.90 -31.14 -17.32
N ARG A 145 10.12 -31.94 -18.06
CA ARG A 145 10.56 -32.45 -19.36
C ARG A 145 10.80 -31.32 -20.37
N ASP A 146 9.93 -30.33 -20.35
CA ASP A 146 9.95 -29.15 -21.22
C ASP A 146 9.10 -28.01 -20.63
N GLU A 147 9.07 -26.88 -21.32
CA GLU A 147 8.31 -25.70 -20.94
C GLU A 147 6.78 -25.95 -20.95
N ARG A 148 6.28 -26.87 -21.79
CA ARG A 148 4.85 -27.18 -21.85
C ARG A 148 4.39 -27.96 -20.62
N ALA A 149 5.22 -28.86 -20.11
CA ALA A 149 4.98 -29.56 -18.86
C ALA A 149 5.09 -28.62 -17.64
N LEU A 150 5.92 -27.58 -17.73
CA LEU A 150 6.13 -26.59 -16.67
C LEU A 150 4.98 -25.58 -16.56
N GLN A 151 4.44 -25.11 -17.69
CA GLN A 151 3.51 -23.98 -17.72
C GLN A 151 2.29 -24.15 -16.79
N PRO A 152 1.59 -25.31 -16.74
CA PRO A 152 0.46 -25.50 -15.84
C PRO A 152 0.84 -25.37 -14.36
N ILE A 153 2.07 -25.76 -13.98
CA ILE A 153 2.58 -25.59 -12.62
C ILE A 153 2.75 -24.09 -12.34
N LEU A 154 3.44 -23.36 -13.24
CA LEU A 154 3.65 -21.93 -13.08
C LEU A 154 2.33 -21.15 -12.99
N ASP A 155 1.36 -21.46 -13.86
CA ASP A 155 0.04 -20.82 -13.86
C ASP A 155 -0.71 -21.07 -12.54
N GLY A 156 -0.66 -22.31 -12.05
CA GLY A 156 -1.30 -22.69 -10.79
C GLY A 156 -0.71 -22.01 -9.56
N TYR A 157 0.59 -21.70 -9.57
CA TYR A 157 1.25 -20.88 -8.55
C TYR A 157 1.28 -19.38 -8.89
N GLN A 158 0.65 -18.96 -9.98
CA GLN A 158 0.68 -17.57 -10.49
C GLN A 158 2.12 -17.02 -10.64
N GLN A 159 3.07 -17.89 -11.00
CA GLN A 159 4.49 -17.59 -11.13
C GLN A 159 4.80 -17.15 -12.57
N ASN A 160 4.73 -15.85 -12.83
CA ASN A 160 5.05 -15.29 -14.14
C ASN A 160 6.57 -15.30 -14.38
N VAL A 161 6.98 -15.88 -15.51
CA VAL A 161 8.38 -15.95 -15.95
C VAL A 161 8.44 -15.40 -17.38
N GLN A 162 9.28 -14.39 -17.61
CA GLN A 162 9.48 -13.79 -18.93
C GLN A 162 10.93 -13.98 -19.41
N LYS A 163 11.10 -14.50 -20.61
CA LYS A 163 12.41 -14.59 -21.27
C LYS A 163 12.91 -13.19 -21.63
N ILE A 164 14.16 -12.88 -21.29
CA ILE A 164 14.80 -11.63 -21.67
C ILE A 164 15.50 -11.84 -23.02
N TYR A 165 15.18 -11.00 -23.99
CA TYR A 165 15.77 -11.00 -25.32
C TYR A 165 16.69 -9.79 -25.49
N ASP A 166 17.77 -9.95 -26.24
CA ASP A 166 18.65 -8.85 -26.62
C ASP A 166 18.03 -7.98 -27.72
N GLU A 167 18.72 -6.91 -28.11
CA GLU A 167 18.28 -5.98 -29.17
C GLU A 167 18.12 -6.66 -30.55
N ARG A 168 18.66 -7.86 -30.73
CA ARG A 168 18.57 -8.67 -31.96
C ARG A 168 17.49 -9.75 -31.85
N GLY A 169 16.69 -9.74 -30.78
CA GLY A 169 15.65 -10.72 -30.51
C GLY A 169 16.17 -12.11 -30.14
N GLN A 170 17.44 -12.26 -29.78
CA GLN A 170 18.00 -13.52 -29.30
C GLN A 170 17.80 -13.67 -27.80
N PHE A 171 17.41 -14.85 -27.36
CA PHE A 171 17.23 -15.13 -25.93
C PHE A 171 18.56 -15.04 -25.20
N THR A 172 18.62 -14.19 -24.16
CA THR A 172 19.86 -13.90 -23.41
C THR A 172 20.29 -15.03 -22.47
N GLY A 173 19.47 -16.08 -22.31
CA GLY A 173 19.69 -17.11 -21.28
C GLY A 173 19.19 -16.70 -19.89
N THR A 174 18.60 -15.51 -19.74
CA THR A 174 18.11 -14.99 -18.46
C THR A 174 16.60 -14.72 -18.47
N PHE A 175 16.00 -14.75 -17.29
CA PHE A 175 14.56 -14.57 -17.12
C PHE A 175 14.27 -13.43 -16.16
N SER A 176 13.22 -12.66 -16.45
CA SER A 176 12.59 -11.75 -15.50
C SER A 176 11.46 -12.50 -14.78
N HIS A 177 11.54 -12.57 -13.44
CA HIS A 177 10.51 -13.17 -12.60
C HIS A 177 10.56 -12.57 -11.19
N LEU A 178 9.46 -12.72 -10.44
CA LEU A 178 9.42 -12.38 -9.02
C LEU A 178 9.89 -13.57 -8.18
N LEU A 179 10.69 -13.31 -7.13
CA LEU A 179 11.05 -14.32 -6.15
C LEU A 179 9.84 -14.69 -5.30
N ARG A 180 9.49 -15.97 -5.25
CA ARG A 180 8.46 -16.50 -4.36
C ARG A 180 8.87 -17.86 -3.79
N VAL A 181 8.71 -18.01 -2.48
CA VAL A 181 8.82 -19.29 -1.77
C VAL A 181 7.48 -19.57 -1.09
N TYR A 182 6.93 -20.76 -1.31
CA TYR A 182 5.60 -21.13 -0.83
C TYR A 182 5.72 -22.08 0.35
N LEU A 183 5.03 -21.78 1.46
CA LEU A 183 4.83 -22.72 2.56
C LEU A 183 3.51 -23.46 2.34
N ILE A 184 3.57 -24.79 2.22
CA ILE A 184 2.45 -25.66 1.88
C ILE A 184 2.23 -26.67 3.01
N ASP A 185 0.96 -26.85 3.41
CA ASP A 185 0.58 -27.80 4.45
C ASP A 185 0.40 -29.24 3.93
N LYS A 186 0.14 -30.18 4.87
CA LYS A 186 -0.07 -31.60 4.57
C LYS A 186 -1.34 -31.87 3.75
N GLN A 187 -2.26 -30.92 3.72
CA GLN A 187 -3.49 -30.95 2.92
C GLN A 187 -3.28 -30.27 1.56
N LYS A 188 -2.04 -29.91 1.23
CA LYS A 188 -1.65 -29.23 -0.03
C LYS A 188 -2.27 -27.85 -0.17
N ASN A 189 -2.55 -27.18 0.95
CA ASN A 189 -2.92 -25.77 0.94
C ASN A 189 -1.66 -24.93 1.10
N VAL A 190 -1.54 -23.89 0.28
CA VAL A 190 -0.57 -22.82 0.50
C VAL A 190 -1.00 -22.05 1.74
N ARG A 191 -0.10 -21.91 2.71
CA ARG A 191 -0.33 -21.21 3.99
C ARG A 191 0.35 -19.86 4.05
N ASN A 192 1.45 -19.69 3.30
CA ASN A 192 2.13 -18.41 3.16
C ASN A 192 2.97 -18.36 1.86
N ILE A 193 3.27 -17.15 1.39
CA ILE A 193 4.14 -16.88 0.23
C ILE A 193 5.16 -15.82 0.62
N TYR A 194 6.44 -16.17 0.64
CA TYR A 194 7.53 -15.27 0.98
C TYR A 194 8.12 -14.62 -0.27
N ASN A 195 8.40 -13.31 -0.21
CA ASN A 195 9.05 -12.52 -1.26
C ASN A 195 10.41 -11.99 -0.78
N VAL A 196 11.12 -11.21 -1.59
CA VAL A 196 12.46 -10.67 -1.29
C VAL A 196 12.52 -9.92 0.04
N ASP A 197 11.46 -9.19 0.41
CA ASP A 197 11.43 -8.33 1.61
C ASP A 197 11.22 -9.14 2.89
N PHE A 198 10.55 -10.29 2.83
CA PHE A 198 10.14 -11.07 4.00
C PHE A 198 10.75 -12.48 4.07
N LEU A 199 11.48 -12.92 3.05
CA LEU A 199 12.12 -14.23 3.02
C LEU A 199 13.32 -14.27 3.97
N HIS A 200 13.10 -14.81 5.16
CA HIS A 200 14.12 -14.99 6.19
C HIS A 200 13.94 -16.34 6.91
N ALA A 201 15.04 -17.05 7.17
CA ALA A 201 15.00 -18.40 7.75
C ALA A 201 14.22 -18.48 9.07
N ASP A 202 14.46 -17.53 9.98
CA ASP A 202 13.81 -17.51 11.30
C ASP A 202 12.28 -17.26 11.18
N THR A 203 11.84 -16.40 10.26
CA THR A 203 10.42 -16.15 9.99
C THR A 203 9.74 -17.42 9.44
N VAL A 204 10.37 -18.05 8.45
CA VAL A 204 9.86 -19.28 7.84
C VAL A 204 9.78 -20.41 8.87
N LEU A 205 10.80 -20.59 9.71
CA LEU A 205 10.79 -21.59 10.77
C LEU A 205 9.73 -21.31 11.84
N ASN A 206 9.46 -20.04 12.15
CA ASN A 206 8.41 -19.65 13.08
C ASN A 206 7.03 -20.05 12.55
N ASP A 207 6.78 -19.83 11.27
CA ASP A 207 5.54 -20.24 10.58
C ASP A 207 5.40 -21.76 10.53
N VAL A 208 6.47 -22.48 10.22
CA VAL A 208 6.50 -23.96 10.25
C VAL A 208 6.15 -24.47 11.65
N LYS A 209 6.76 -23.92 12.70
CA LYS A 209 6.44 -24.30 14.09
C LYS A 209 4.99 -23.99 14.45
N THR A 210 4.47 -22.86 14.00
CA THR A 210 3.06 -22.47 14.19
C THR A 210 2.10 -23.48 13.56
N LEU A 211 2.37 -23.96 12.34
CA LEU A 211 1.55 -25.00 11.71
C LEU A 211 1.65 -26.35 12.41
N LEU A 212 2.81 -26.69 12.96
CA LEU A 212 3.04 -27.98 13.63
C LEU A 212 2.54 -28.04 15.07
N ALA A 213 2.49 -26.92 15.77
CA ALA A 213 1.87 -26.83 17.08
C ALA A 213 0.38 -27.16 17.03
N GLY A 214 -0.24 -27.06 15.84
CA GLY A 214 -1.68 -27.10 15.68
C GLY A 214 -2.30 -25.83 16.26
N THR A 215 -3.46 -25.43 15.75
CA THR A 215 -4.24 -24.41 16.43
C THR A 215 -4.83 -25.07 17.66
N GLU A 216 -4.16 -24.96 18.82
CA GLU A 216 -4.96 -24.69 20.00
C GLU A 216 -5.70 -23.40 19.66
N ALA A 217 -6.96 -23.55 19.29
CA ALA A 217 -7.89 -22.44 19.22
C ALA A 217 -8.06 -21.93 20.65
N GLN A 218 -7.02 -21.32 21.21
CA GLN A 218 -7.15 -20.41 22.32
C GLN A 218 -7.74 -19.15 21.71
N SER A 219 -9.06 -19.14 21.67
CA SER A 219 -9.87 -17.96 21.95
C SER A 219 -9.53 -17.43 23.36
N ALA A 220 -8.27 -17.12 23.64
CA ALA A 220 -7.91 -16.18 24.67
C ALA A 220 -8.11 -14.81 24.04
N LEU A 221 -9.39 -14.40 23.94
CA LEU A 221 -9.71 -12.99 23.96
C LEU A 221 -9.12 -12.46 25.26
N ALA A 222 -7.89 -11.98 25.21
CA ALA A 222 -7.42 -11.04 26.20
C ALA A 222 -8.51 -9.96 26.24
N GLN A 223 -9.14 -9.80 27.42
CA GLN A 223 -9.95 -8.62 27.69
C GLN A 223 -9.01 -7.43 27.61
N VAL A 224 -8.87 -6.90 26.40
CA VAL A 224 -8.22 -5.62 26.17
C VAL A 224 -9.25 -4.57 26.50
N ASP A 225 -8.87 -3.76 27.48
CA ASP A 225 -9.60 -2.64 28.05
C ASP A 225 -10.49 -1.91 27.02
N ALA A 226 -11.77 -1.77 27.34
CA ALA A 226 -12.78 -1.10 26.52
C ALA A 226 -12.44 0.38 26.24
N GLY A 227 -11.39 0.92 26.89
CA GLY A 227 -10.83 2.25 26.63
C GLY A 227 -9.96 2.37 25.37
N ARG A 228 -9.63 1.27 24.67
CA ARG A 228 -8.72 1.31 23.49
C ARG A 228 -9.40 1.16 22.13
N LEU A 229 -10.66 1.58 22.04
CA LEU A 229 -11.43 1.50 20.81
C LEU A 229 -11.62 2.91 20.24
N TYR A 230 -11.32 3.08 18.95
CA TYR A 230 -11.73 4.20 18.10
C TYR A 230 -10.82 5.44 18.08
N GLN A 231 -9.53 5.25 17.83
CA GLN A 231 -8.67 6.34 17.34
C GLN A 231 -8.06 5.97 16.00
N ALA A 232 -7.75 7.00 15.19
CA ALA A 232 -6.96 6.81 13.98
C ALA A 232 -5.67 6.06 14.37
N GLY A 233 -5.45 4.88 13.81
CA GLY A 233 -4.47 3.86 14.20
C GLY A 233 -3.01 4.24 13.96
N ASP A 234 -2.73 5.48 13.62
CA ASP A 234 -1.37 6.01 13.58
C ASP A 234 -1.41 7.49 13.92
N ASN A 235 -1.65 7.81 15.20
CA ASN A 235 -1.29 9.13 15.72
C ASN A 235 0.23 9.25 15.61
N LYS A 236 0.70 9.92 14.55
CA LYS A 236 2.13 10.21 14.29
C LYS A 236 2.72 11.28 15.20
N GLN A 237 2.04 11.63 16.30
CA GLN A 237 2.67 12.35 17.39
C GLN A 237 3.93 11.59 17.81
N ASP A 238 5.07 12.28 17.76
CA ASP A 238 6.38 11.72 18.04
C ASP A 238 6.84 10.60 17.08
N TYR A 239 6.34 10.56 15.83
CA TYR A 239 6.75 9.59 14.80
C TYR A 239 8.26 9.62 14.45
N ARG A 240 8.94 10.72 14.78
CA ARG A 240 10.39 10.85 14.65
C ARG A 240 11.16 10.27 15.84
N ALA A 241 10.48 9.88 16.91
CA ALA A 241 11.10 9.25 18.07
C ALA A 241 11.54 7.82 17.70
N ALA A 242 12.72 7.44 18.14
CA ALA A 242 13.30 6.13 17.84
C ALA A 242 12.51 4.96 18.48
N ASP A 243 11.67 5.24 19.46
CA ASP A 243 10.81 4.30 20.19
C ASP A 243 9.35 4.34 19.74
N TYR A 244 9.04 5.03 18.62
CA TYR A 244 7.70 5.06 18.05
C TYR A 244 7.14 3.65 17.85
N ARG A 245 5.92 3.42 18.33
CA ARG A 245 5.16 2.18 18.10
C ARG A 245 3.85 2.52 17.40
N THR A 246 3.63 1.95 16.22
CA THR A 246 2.33 2.05 15.55
C THR A 246 1.23 1.50 16.45
N GLN A 247 0.07 2.15 16.41
CA GLN A 247 -1.13 1.71 17.12
C GLN A 247 -2.09 0.94 16.18
N SER A 248 -1.58 0.51 15.02
CA SER A 248 -2.34 -0.23 14.01
C SER A 248 -2.81 -1.59 14.52
N LEU A 249 -4.09 -1.90 14.26
CA LEU A 249 -4.69 -3.17 14.62
C LEU A 249 -4.74 -4.12 13.41
N ALA A 250 -4.33 -5.37 13.63
CA ALA A 250 -4.49 -6.44 12.66
C ALA A 250 -5.98 -6.63 12.30
N LEU A 251 -6.29 -7.03 11.05
CA LEU A 251 -7.68 -7.20 10.58
C LEU A 251 -8.53 -8.07 11.53
N ALA A 252 -7.98 -9.18 12.03
CA ALA A 252 -8.67 -10.08 12.95
C ALA A 252 -8.99 -9.46 14.33
N GLN A 253 -8.26 -8.42 14.73
CA GLN A 253 -8.44 -7.71 15.99
C GLN A 253 -9.37 -6.50 15.86
N ARG A 254 -9.74 -6.11 14.63
CA ARG A 254 -10.67 -5.00 14.42
C ARG A 254 -12.05 -5.38 14.97
N ARG A 255 -12.63 -4.44 15.73
CA ARG A 255 -14.00 -4.52 16.24
C ARG A 255 -14.69 -3.21 15.90
N GLY A 256 -15.63 -3.26 14.96
CA GLY A 256 -16.38 -2.10 14.52
C GLY A 256 -17.82 -2.09 15.03
N LYS A 257 -18.47 -0.94 14.91
CA LYS A 257 -19.91 -0.77 15.12
C LYS A 257 -20.45 0.08 13.96
N PRO A 258 -21.48 -0.38 13.22
CA PRO A 258 -22.10 0.42 12.18
C PRO A 258 -22.58 1.77 12.74
N ALA A 259 -22.24 2.86 12.07
CA ALA A 259 -22.72 4.19 12.42
C ALA A 259 -24.00 4.52 11.62
N ASN A 260 -24.82 5.44 12.14
CA ASN A 260 -25.95 5.97 11.39
C ASN A 260 -25.47 7.02 10.36
N LEU A 261 -24.73 6.57 9.36
CA LEU A 261 -24.09 7.40 8.34
C LEU A 261 -25.09 8.29 7.58
N LEU A 262 -26.32 7.81 7.38
CA LEU A 262 -27.38 8.59 6.73
C LEU A 262 -27.82 9.80 7.57
N GLU A 263 -27.78 9.69 8.90
CA GLU A 263 -28.08 10.80 9.79
C GLU A 263 -27.01 11.89 9.70
N PHE A 264 -25.72 11.51 9.66
CA PHE A 264 -24.63 12.47 9.46
C PHE A 264 -24.72 13.20 8.11
N ALA A 265 -25.30 12.57 7.08
CA ALA A 265 -25.55 13.23 5.81
C ALA A 265 -26.77 14.17 5.85
N ARG A 266 -27.85 13.78 6.53
CA ARG A 266 -29.08 14.58 6.64
C ARG A 266 -28.96 15.75 7.61
N LYS A 267 -28.18 15.57 8.68
CA LYS A 267 -27.85 16.56 9.70
C LYS A 267 -26.33 16.60 9.84
N PRO A 268 -25.64 17.35 8.97
CA PRO A 268 -24.20 17.50 9.04
C PRO A 268 -23.74 17.96 10.42
N PRO A 269 -22.66 17.40 10.97
CA PRO A 269 -22.07 17.87 12.22
C PRO A 269 -21.70 19.37 12.13
N LEU A 270 -21.63 20.03 13.30
CA LEU A 270 -21.33 21.45 13.40
C LEU A 270 -20.08 21.82 12.59
N GLY A 271 -20.19 22.91 11.81
CA GLY A 271 -19.10 23.42 10.98
C GLY A 271 -19.10 22.92 9.53
N LEU A 272 -19.93 21.95 9.17
CA LEU A 272 -20.19 21.57 7.78
C LEU A 272 -21.44 22.25 7.24
N PRO A 273 -21.46 22.62 5.94
CA PRO A 273 -22.67 23.09 5.29
C PRO A 273 -23.62 21.91 5.02
N VAL A 274 -24.81 22.20 4.49
CA VAL A 274 -25.71 21.16 3.99
C VAL A 274 -25.01 20.34 2.90
N LEU A 275 -25.03 19.02 3.03
CA LEU A 275 -24.41 18.11 2.07
C LEU A 275 -25.09 18.22 0.70
N PRO A 276 -24.34 18.51 -0.39
CA PRO A 276 -24.89 18.46 -1.73
C PRO A 276 -25.15 17.01 -2.14
N VAL A 277 -26.42 16.67 -2.38
CA VAL A 277 -26.84 15.35 -2.86
C VAL A 277 -27.41 15.49 -4.28
N PRO A 278 -26.85 14.80 -5.28
CA PRO A 278 -27.38 14.82 -6.65
C PRO A 278 -28.82 14.29 -6.71
N LYS A 279 -29.67 14.93 -7.52
CA LYS A 279 -31.09 14.55 -7.67
C LYS A 279 -31.28 13.15 -8.25
N ASP A 280 -30.38 12.76 -9.15
CA ASP A 280 -30.33 11.47 -9.82
C ASP A 280 -29.72 10.36 -8.94
N ASN A 281 -28.96 10.72 -7.89
CA ASN A 281 -28.43 9.78 -6.92
C ASN A 281 -28.76 10.14 -5.45
N PRO A 282 -30.05 10.05 -5.05
CA PRO A 282 -30.44 10.29 -3.67
C PRO A 282 -29.85 9.22 -2.75
N LEU A 283 -29.43 9.64 -1.55
CA LEU A 283 -28.90 8.74 -0.52
C LEU A 283 -30.01 7.88 0.09
N THR A 284 -29.83 6.56 0.03
CA THR A 284 -30.70 5.58 0.69
C THR A 284 -29.87 4.61 1.52
N PRO A 285 -30.42 4.00 2.60
CA PRO A 285 -29.71 3.00 3.37
C PRO A 285 -29.18 1.84 2.50
N ALA A 286 -29.95 1.41 1.50
CA ALA A 286 -29.57 0.33 0.60
C ALA A 286 -28.36 0.70 -0.28
N LYS A 287 -28.34 1.92 -0.85
CA LYS A 287 -27.20 2.40 -1.65
C LYS A 287 -25.93 2.59 -0.82
N ILE A 288 -26.07 3.12 0.40
CA ILE A 288 -24.93 3.30 1.32
C ILE A 288 -24.36 1.95 1.73
N ALA A 289 -25.21 0.98 2.10
CA ALA A 289 -24.77 -0.37 2.46
C ALA A 289 -24.08 -1.09 1.29
N LEU A 290 -24.63 -0.98 0.08
CA LEU A 290 -24.02 -1.55 -1.12
C LEU A 290 -22.68 -0.89 -1.44
N GLY A 291 -22.62 0.45 -1.40
CA GLY A 291 -21.38 1.21 -1.59
C GLY A 291 -20.30 0.85 -0.58
N ARG A 292 -20.68 0.69 0.69
CA ARG A 292 -19.80 0.25 1.77
C ARG A 292 -19.27 -1.15 1.47
N LYS A 293 -20.12 -2.11 1.09
CA LYS A 293 -19.66 -3.45 0.70
C LYS A 293 -18.64 -3.39 -0.44
N LEU A 294 -18.93 -2.64 -1.50
CA LEU A 294 -18.02 -2.47 -2.64
C LEU A 294 -16.68 -1.84 -2.22
N PHE A 295 -16.70 -0.83 -1.35
CA PHE A 295 -15.51 -0.09 -0.92
C PHE A 295 -14.45 -0.98 -0.23
N TYR A 296 -14.89 -2.01 0.51
CA TYR A 296 -14.01 -2.95 1.22
C TYR A 296 -13.82 -4.29 0.48
N ASP A 297 -14.37 -4.45 -0.72
CA ASP A 297 -14.29 -5.72 -1.46
C ASP A 297 -13.03 -5.79 -2.33
N ARG A 298 -12.11 -6.69 -1.97
CA ARG A 298 -10.82 -6.85 -2.66
C ARG A 298 -10.99 -7.51 -4.03
N ARG A 299 -12.09 -8.24 -4.24
CA ARG A 299 -12.42 -8.93 -5.51
C ARG A 299 -12.71 -7.95 -6.65
N LEU A 300 -12.88 -6.67 -6.33
CA LEU A 300 -13.03 -5.63 -7.35
C LEU A 300 -11.74 -5.33 -8.10
N SER A 301 -10.54 -5.62 -7.57
CA SER A 301 -9.30 -5.48 -8.35
C SER A 301 -9.07 -6.65 -9.29
N LEU A 302 -8.26 -6.45 -10.35
CA LEU A 302 -7.97 -7.47 -11.37
C LEU A 302 -7.66 -8.85 -10.77
N ASN A 303 -6.73 -8.87 -9.82
CA ASN A 303 -6.18 -10.06 -9.15
C ASN A 303 -6.87 -10.40 -7.81
N ASN A 304 -7.98 -9.72 -7.47
CA ASN A 304 -8.74 -9.90 -6.24
C ASN A 304 -8.00 -9.58 -4.93
N THR A 305 -6.94 -8.77 -4.96
CA THR A 305 -6.16 -8.42 -3.76
C THR A 305 -6.34 -6.98 -3.27
N PHE A 306 -6.99 -6.09 -4.04
CA PHE A 306 -7.13 -4.66 -3.72
C PHE A 306 -8.57 -4.17 -3.61
N SER A 307 -8.83 -3.36 -2.59
CA SER A 307 -10.07 -2.60 -2.41
C SER A 307 -9.76 -1.12 -2.20
N CYS A 308 -10.78 -0.26 -2.23
CA CYS A 308 -10.60 1.17 -1.95
C CYS A 308 -10.00 1.40 -0.55
N ALA A 309 -10.39 0.56 0.41
CA ALA A 309 -9.96 0.65 1.81
C ALA A 309 -8.46 0.32 2.05
N ILE A 310 -7.74 -0.17 1.04
CA ILE A 310 -6.28 -0.39 1.14
C ILE A 310 -5.51 0.93 0.99
N CYS A 311 -6.02 1.85 0.15
CA CYS A 311 -5.41 3.17 -0.04
C CYS A 311 -6.09 4.26 0.80
N HIS A 312 -7.36 4.04 1.15
CA HIS A 312 -8.17 4.96 1.96
C HIS A 312 -8.55 4.28 3.27
N ILE A 313 -7.54 4.09 4.12
CA ILE A 313 -7.61 3.28 5.34
C ILE A 313 -8.37 4.07 6.41
N PRO A 314 -9.51 3.57 6.95
CA PRO A 314 -10.37 4.32 7.86
C PRO A 314 -9.61 4.93 9.05
N GLU A 315 -8.81 4.10 9.70
CA GLU A 315 -7.99 4.45 10.85
C GLU A 315 -6.77 5.32 10.48
N GLN A 316 -6.46 5.54 9.21
CA GLN A 316 -5.44 6.52 8.77
C GLN A 316 -6.11 7.75 8.16
N GLY A 317 -7.27 8.12 8.70
CA GLY A 317 -8.04 9.26 8.23
C GLY A 317 -8.68 9.06 6.85
N PHE A 318 -9.00 7.81 6.47
CA PHE A 318 -9.39 7.43 5.10
C PHE A 318 -8.38 7.89 4.04
N ALA A 319 -7.10 7.89 4.41
CA ALA A 319 -5.94 8.12 3.54
C ALA A 319 -4.96 6.94 3.68
N ASN A 320 -3.75 7.08 3.13
CA ASN A 320 -2.64 6.19 3.42
C ASN A 320 -1.52 7.04 4.02
N ASN A 321 -1.23 6.78 5.29
CA ASN A 321 -0.30 7.59 6.06
C ASN A 321 1.07 6.95 6.24
N GLU A 322 1.23 5.67 5.89
CA GLU A 322 2.50 4.95 6.02
C GLU A 322 3.47 5.24 4.88
N MET A 323 2.96 5.67 3.74
CA MET A 323 3.74 5.87 2.53
C MET A 323 3.48 7.24 1.91
N ALA A 324 4.51 7.83 1.30
CA ALA A 324 4.37 9.07 0.53
C ALA A 324 3.34 8.91 -0.60
N THR A 325 3.42 7.79 -1.31
CA THR A 325 2.49 7.38 -2.35
C THR A 325 2.09 5.92 -2.17
N ALA A 326 0.84 5.59 -2.48
CA ALA A 326 0.34 4.23 -2.30
C ALA A 326 0.94 3.25 -3.34
N VAL A 327 0.83 1.96 -3.04
CA VAL A 327 1.24 0.88 -3.93
C VAL A 327 0.00 0.12 -4.38
N GLY A 328 -0.21 0.02 -5.69
CA GLY A 328 -1.31 -0.75 -6.27
C GLY A 328 -0.92 -2.15 -6.69
N VAL A 329 -1.68 -2.72 -7.63
CA VAL A 329 -1.51 -4.09 -8.14
C VAL A 329 -0.07 -4.36 -8.58
N GLU A 330 0.46 -5.52 -8.19
CA GLU A 330 1.82 -5.99 -8.51
C GLU A 330 2.97 -5.11 -8.01
N GLY A 331 2.76 -4.32 -6.94
CA GLY A 331 3.82 -3.48 -6.38
C GLY A 331 4.01 -2.16 -7.15
N ARG A 332 3.12 -1.84 -8.09
CA ARG A 332 3.21 -0.61 -8.89
C ARG A 332 2.90 0.60 -8.01
N SER A 333 3.89 1.44 -7.80
CA SER A 333 3.72 2.68 -7.04
C SER A 333 2.88 3.70 -7.82
N VAL A 334 1.98 4.41 -7.13
CA VAL A 334 1.32 5.58 -7.70
C VAL A 334 2.23 6.81 -7.56
N ARG A 335 2.01 7.82 -8.39
CA ARG A 335 2.80 9.07 -8.39
C ARG A 335 2.37 10.10 -7.35
N ARG A 336 1.15 9.96 -6.80
CA ARG A 336 0.51 10.93 -5.91
C ARG A 336 0.11 10.30 -4.58
N ASN A 337 0.12 11.10 -3.53
CA ASN A 337 -0.41 10.74 -2.22
C ASN A 337 -1.92 10.48 -2.30
N ALA A 338 -2.41 9.48 -1.56
CA ALA A 338 -3.83 9.16 -1.49
C ALA A 338 -4.55 10.15 -0.56
N PRO A 339 -5.41 11.05 -1.07
CA PRO A 339 -6.06 12.05 -0.23
C PRO A 339 -7.09 11.40 0.70
N SER A 340 -7.37 12.07 1.82
CA SER A 340 -8.46 11.67 2.72
C SER A 340 -9.82 11.72 2.02
N LEU A 341 -10.67 10.74 2.33
CA LEU A 341 -12.09 10.75 1.92
C LEU A 341 -13.02 11.43 2.94
N TYR A 342 -12.51 11.94 4.06
CA TYR A 342 -13.35 12.72 4.97
C TYR A 342 -13.89 13.95 4.25
N ASN A 343 -15.20 14.16 4.35
CA ASN A 343 -15.91 15.29 3.76
C ASN A 343 -15.80 15.34 2.21
N VAL A 344 -15.43 14.24 1.55
CA VAL A 344 -15.28 14.22 0.08
C VAL A 344 -16.60 14.49 -0.66
N GLY A 345 -17.74 14.26 0.01
CA GLY A 345 -19.07 14.60 -0.52
C GLY A 345 -19.27 16.10 -0.81
N TYR A 346 -18.43 16.98 -0.27
CA TYR A 346 -18.47 18.43 -0.54
C TYR A 346 -17.49 18.89 -1.62
N ALA A 347 -16.66 17.99 -2.16
CA ALA A 347 -15.68 18.33 -3.17
C ALA A 347 -16.35 18.64 -4.52
N GLN A 348 -15.97 19.76 -5.14
CA GLN A 348 -16.42 20.12 -6.50
C GLN A 348 -15.46 19.60 -7.56
N LEU A 349 -14.18 19.48 -7.20
CA LEU A 349 -13.12 18.92 -8.00
C LEU A 349 -12.50 17.74 -7.25
N LEU A 350 -12.29 16.63 -7.95
CA LEU A 350 -11.75 15.38 -7.43
C LEU A 350 -10.42 15.06 -8.10
N PHE A 351 -9.61 14.23 -7.43
CA PHE A 351 -8.17 14.10 -7.64
C PHE A 351 -7.38 15.39 -7.34
N HIS A 352 -6.05 15.26 -7.19
CA HIS A 352 -5.16 16.40 -6.92
C HIS A 352 -5.08 17.39 -8.10
N ASP A 353 -5.27 16.95 -9.33
CA ASP A 353 -5.33 17.82 -10.52
C ASP A 353 -6.75 18.38 -10.77
N GLY A 354 -7.76 17.90 -10.04
CA GLY A 354 -9.14 18.32 -10.23
C GLY A 354 -9.72 17.92 -11.60
N ARG A 355 -9.30 16.77 -12.16
CA ARG A 355 -9.75 16.29 -13.48
C ARG A 355 -11.16 15.70 -13.50
N GLU A 356 -11.71 15.38 -12.32
CA GLU A 356 -13.08 14.88 -12.18
C GLU A 356 -13.94 15.84 -11.36
N ASN A 357 -15.25 15.83 -11.62
CA ASN A 357 -16.23 16.70 -10.94
C ASN A 357 -17.39 15.94 -10.27
N SER A 358 -17.38 14.61 -10.32
CA SER A 358 -18.39 13.77 -9.64
C SER A 358 -17.77 12.52 -9.04
N LEU A 359 -18.27 12.13 -7.85
CA LEU A 359 -17.80 10.91 -7.16
C LEU A 359 -18.18 9.65 -7.94
N GLU A 360 -19.32 9.69 -8.64
CA GLU A 360 -19.81 8.62 -9.50
C GLU A 360 -18.82 8.27 -10.62
N GLN A 361 -18.21 9.30 -11.23
CA GLN A 361 -17.23 9.12 -12.31
C GLN A 361 -15.84 8.85 -11.77
N GLN A 362 -15.44 9.56 -10.70
CA GLN A 362 -14.12 9.40 -10.07
C GLN A 362 -13.83 7.95 -9.70
N ALA A 363 -14.83 7.20 -9.23
CA ALA A 363 -14.69 5.79 -8.85
C ALA A 363 -14.15 4.88 -9.97
N TRP A 364 -14.33 5.24 -11.24
CA TRP A 364 -13.81 4.46 -12.37
C TRP A 364 -12.31 4.63 -12.61
N GLY A 365 -11.74 5.78 -12.20
CA GLY A 365 -10.30 6.01 -12.24
C GLY A 365 -9.49 4.90 -11.56
N PRO A 366 -9.64 4.68 -10.24
CA PRO A 366 -8.91 3.64 -9.52
C PRO A 366 -9.24 2.23 -10.00
N LEU A 367 -10.50 1.96 -10.37
CA LEU A 367 -10.94 0.65 -10.85
C LEU A 367 -10.20 0.22 -12.13
N LEU A 368 -9.88 1.16 -13.02
CA LEU A 368 -9.29 0.90 -14.34
C LEU A 368 -7.79 1.22 -14.41
N ALA A 369 -7.26 2.06 -13.50
CA ALA A 369 -5.86 2.44 -13.52
C ALA A 369 -4.94 1.23 -13.31
N HIS A 370 -3.99 1.04 -14.23
CA HIS A 370 -3.08 -0.11 -14.27
C HIS A 370 -2.15 -0.22 -13.05
N ASN A 371 -1.91 0.90 -12.36
CA ASN A 371 -1.10 0.99 -11.15
C ASN A 371 -1.94 1.12 -9.87
N GLU A 372 -3.26 0.93 -9.96
CA GLU A 372 -4.19 0.89 -8.83
C GLU A 372 -4.90 -0.47 -8.81
N MET A 373 -6.17 -0.57 -9.24
CA MET A 373 -6.93 -1.82 -9.23
C MET A 373 -6.87 -2.60 -10.55
N ALA A 374 -6.33 -1.99 -11.61
CA ALA A 374 -5.90 -2.61 -12.87
C ALA A 374 -6.94 -3.42 -13.66
N ASN A 375 -8.25 -3.19 -13.50
CA ASN A 375 -9.21 -3.90 -14.34
C ASN A 375 -9.09 -3.45 -15.81
N PRO A 376 -9.13 -4.38 -16.78
CA PRO A 376 -8.92 -4.07 -18.19
C PRO A 376 -10.09 -3.28 -18.80
N SER A 377 -11.28 -3.33 -18.21
CA SER A 377 -12.46 -2.62 -18.71
C SER A 377 -13.56 -2.51 -17.66
N ILE A 378 -14.50 -1.58 -17.89
CA ILE A 378 -15.74 -1.44 -17.12
C ILE A 378 -16.56 -2.74 -17.15
N GLY A 379 -16.68 -3.35 -18.35
CA GLY A 379 -17.41 -4.61 -18.54
C GLY A 379 -16.89 -5.72 -17.65
N ARG A 380 -15.55 -5.83 -17.48
CA ARG A 380 -14.95 -6.83 -16.61
C ARG A 380 -15.35 -6.66 -15.14
N VAL A 381 -15.42 -5.42 -14.66
CA VAL A 381 -15.88 -5.11 -13.28
C VAL A 381 -17.35 -5.45 -13.12
N VAL A 382 -18.18 -5.09 -14.10
CA VAL A 382 -19.62 -5.39 -14.10
C VAL A 382 -19.86 -6.91 -14.08
N ASP A 383 -19.16 -7.67 -14.92
CA ASP A 383 -19.32 -9.12 -15.00
C ASP A 383 -18.89 -9.81 -13.72
N LYS A 384 -17.80 -9.37 -13.08
CA LYS A 384 -17.41 -9.84 -11.74
C LYS A 384 -18.55 -9.69 -10.74
N LEU A 385 -19.18 -8.52 -10.70
CA LEU A 385 -20.29 -8.27 -9.77
C LEU A 385 -21.55 -9.05 -10.10
N LYS A 386 -21.84 -9.28 -11.38
CA LYS A 386 -22.97 -10.12 -11.81
C LYS A 386 -22.81 -11.59 -11.44
N THR A 387 -21.58 -12.12 -11.48
CA THR A 387 -21.31 -13.55 -11.22
C THR A 387 -21.01 -13.86 -9.77
N THR A 388 -20.75 -12.85 -8.93
CA THR A 388 -20.48 -13.05 -7.51
C THR A 388 -21.79 -13.22 -6.72
N ALA A 389 -21.96 -14.38 -6.09
CA ALA A 389 -23.24 -14.80 -5.49
C ALA A 389 -23.77 -13.86 -4.40
N ASP A 390 -22.89 -13.26 -3.59
CA ASP A 390 -23.24 -12.38 -2.48
C ASP A 390 -23.69 -10.96 -2.90
N TYR A 391 -23.65 -10.64 -4.21
CA TYR A 391 -24.21 -9.41 -4.77
C TYR A 391 -25.60 -9.58 -5.38
N ARG A 392 -26.09 -10.82 -5.54
CA ARG A 392 -27.37 -11.11 -6.17
C ARG A 392 -28.52 -10.40 -5.44
N GLY A 393 -29.28 -9.57 -6.15
CA GLY A 393 -30.41 -8.83 -5.59
C GLY A 393 -30.04 -7.56 -4.82
N LEU A 394 -28.76 -7.30 -4.52
CA LEU A 394 -28.36 -6.11 -3.76
C LEU A 394 -28.48 -4.84 -4.61
N PHE A 395 -28.10 -4.91 -5.89
CA PHE A 395 -28.23 -3.78 -6.82
C PHE A 395 -29.69 -3.48 -7.12
N GLU A 396 -30.49 -4.52 -7.38
CA GLU A 396 -31.92 -4.41 -7.64
C GLU A 396 -32.65 -3.76 -6.46
N LYS A 397 -32.29 -4.14 -5.23
CA LYS A 397 -32.81 -3.53 -4.00
C LYS A 397 -32.40 -2.07 -3.85
N ALA A 398 -31.19 -1.69 -4.26
CA ALA A 398 -30.67 -0.33 -4.10
C ALA A 398 -31.13 0.63 -5.20
N PHE A 399 -31.45 0.12 -6.40
CA PHE A 399 -31.67 0.92 -7.62
C PHE A 399 -32.98 0.58 -8.36
N ASN A 400 -34.02 0.19 -7.62
CA ASN A 400 -35.36 -0.06 -8.19
C ASN A 400 -35.35 -1.10 -9.33
N ASN A 401 -34.86 -2.31 -9.03
CA ASN A 401 -34.72 -3.44 -9.95
C ASN A 401 -33.68 -3.28 -11.08
N LYS A 402 -32.81 -2.26 -11.02
CA LYS A 402 -31.62 -2.18 -11.87
C LYS A 402 -30.48 -3.03 -11.28
N GLY A 403 -29.86 -3.88 -12.10
CA GLY A 403 -28.71 -4.70 -11.70
C GLY A 403 -27.36 -3.95 -11.72
N PRO A 404 -26.24 -4.68 -11.57
CA PRO A 404 -24.89 -4.10 -11.65
C PRO A 404 -24.60 -3.51 -13.04
N GLY A 405 -24.15 -2.26 -13.07
CA GLY A 405 -23.80 -1.53 -14.29
C GLY A 405 -22.96 -0.29 -13.99
N MET A 406 -22.49 0.40 -15.03
CA MET A 406 -21.59 1.55 -14.88
C MET A 406 -22.17 2.64 -13.94
N GLU A 407 -23.45 2.97 -14.15
CA GLU A 407 -24.19 3.95 -13.33
C GLU A 407 -24.34 3.47 -11.88
N THR A 408 -24.89 2.28 -11.66
CA THR A 408 -25.28 1.78 -10.33
C THR A 408 -24.07 1.51 -9.43
N ILE A 409 -22.94 1.07 -10.00
CA ILE A 409 -21.69 0.85 -9.27
C ILE A 409 -21.12 2.20 -8.81
N GLY A 410 -20.96 3.16 -9.71
CA GLY A 410 -20.46 4.50 -9.39
C GLY A 410 -21.35 5.19 -8.35
N GLN A 411 -22.67 5.12 -8.54
CA GLN A 411 -23.65 5.70 -7.62
C GLN A 411 -23.64 5.06 -6.22
N ALA A 412 -23.43 3.75 -6.11
CA ALA A 412 -23.33 3.07 -4.83
C ALA A 412 -22.08 3.50 -4.06
N LEU A 413 -20.90 3.43 -4.69
CA LEU A 413 -19.64 3.87 -4.09
C LEU A 413 -19.70 5.34 -3.67
N ALA A 414 -20.21 6.21 -4.55
CA ALA A 414 -20.38 7.63 -4.26
C ALA A 414 -21.36 7.88 -3.11
N SER A 415 -22.43 7.07 -2.98
CA SER A 415 -23.38 7.19 -1.87
C SER A 415 -22.73 6.93 -0.52
N TYR A 416 -21.87 5.90 -0.42
CA TYR A 416 -21.12 5.63 0.81
C TYR A 416 -20.11 6.74 1.12
N GLN A 417 -19.30 7.14 0.13
CA GLN A 417 -18.27 8.17 0.32
C GLN A 417 -18.86 9.52 0.76
N ARG A 418 -20.04 9.91 0.26
CA ARG A 418 -20.75 11.13 0.69
C ARG A 418 -21.15 11.16 2.17
N THR A 419 -21.16 10.00 2.83
CA THR A 419 -21.54 9.91 4.24
C THR A 419 -20.35 9.95 5.20
N LEU A 420 -19.11 9.96 4.69
CA LEU A 420 -17.88 10.04 5.48
C LEU A 420 -17.63 11.48 5.98
N ASN A 421 -18.58 12.06 6.70
CA ASN A 421 -18.58 13.46 7.13
C ASN A 421 -18.00 13.60 8.54
N SER A 422 -16.87 14.31 8.66
CA SER A 422 -16.17 14.56 9.92
C SER A 422 -16.03 16.05 10.20
N ALA A 423 -16.62 16.49 11.32
CA ALA A 423 -16.54 17.86 11.83
C ALA A 423 -16.92 17.89 13.32
N ASP A 424 -17.54 18.97 13.81
CA ASP A 424 -17.67 19.25 15.25
C ASP A 424 -16.30 19.22 15.95
N SER A 425 -15.32 19.86 15.33
CA SER A 425 -13.98 20.02 15.89
C SER A 425 -13.96 21.02 17.05
N ALA A 426 -12.84 21.09 17.77
CA ALA A 426 -12.59 22.11 18.79
C ALA A 426 -12.79 23.53 18.22
N PHE A 427 -12.28 23.76 17.00
CA PHE A 427 -12.52 25.00 16.28
C PHE A 427 -14.01 25.24 15.99
N ASP A 428 -14.75 24.23 15.53
CA ASP A 428 -16.16 24.40 15.16
C ASP A 428 -16.99 24.81 16.39
N ARG A 429 -16.76 24.18 17.55
CA ARG A 429 -17.43 24.52 18.81
C ARG A 429 -17.09 25.93 19.30
N TRP A 430 -15.82 26.33 19.21
CA TRP A 430 -15.39 27.67 19.59
C TRP A 430 -15.91 28.75 18.64
N TYR A 431 -15.71 28.58 17.33
CA TYR A 431 -15.98 29.61 16.34
C TYR A 431 -17.45 29.70 15.94
N PHE A 432 -18.12 28.57 15.70
CA PHE A 432 -19.52 28.55 15.24
C PHE A 432 -20.52 28.44 16.39
N ALA A 433 -20.26 27.58 17.39
CA ALA A 433 -21.14 27.46 18.57
C ALA A 433 -20.79 28.42 19.72
N LYS A 434 -19.76 29.26 19.57
CA LYS A 434 -19.36 30.30 20.54
C LYS A 434 -19.04 29.76 21.93
N GLN A 435 -18.54 28.54 22.02
CA GLN A 435 -18.08 27.94 23.27
C GLN A 435 -16.65 28.41 23.58
N ALA A 436 -16.51 29.36 24.52
CA ALA A 436 -15.26 30.07 24.78
C ALA A 436 -14.06 29.15 25.08
N ASP A 437 -14.29 28.08 25.84
CA ASP A 437 -13.26 27.16 26.34
C ASP A 437 -13.05 25.93 25.44
N ALA A 438 -13.72 25.87 24.29
CA ALA A 438 -13.62 24.73 23.39
C ALA A 438 -12.29 24.66 22.60
N LEU A 439 -11.53 25.77 22.57
CA LEU A 439 -10.26 25.89 21.83
C LEU A 439 -9.15 26.39 22.77
N ALA A 440 -7.98 25.77 22.71
CA ALA A 440 -6.81 26.18 23.47
C ALA A 440 -6.28 27.56 23.01
N ASP A 441 -5.64 28.32 23.91
CA ASP A 441 -5.18 29.68 23.60
C ASP A 441 -4.08 29.72 22.53
N SER A 442 -3.23 28.69 22.44
CA SER A 442 -2.27 28.55 21.33
C SER A 442 -2.98 28.42 19.98
N ALA A 443 -4.01 27.57 19.90
CA ALA A 443 -4.81 27.41 18.69
C ALA A 443 -5.64 28.66 18.34
N LYS A 444 -6.05 29.48 19.33
CA LYS A 444 -6.67 30.80 19.08
C LYS A 444 -5.68 31.77 18.42
N ARG A 445 -4.45 31.87 18.94
CA ARG A 445 -3.38 32.66 18.29
C ARG A 445 -3.04 32.12 16.90
N GLY A 446 -2.99 30.80 16.75
CA GLY A 446 -2.83 30.14 15.45
C GLY A 446 -3.92 30.50 14.44
N PHE A 447 -5.17 30.59 14.88
CA PHE A 447 -6.28 31.06 14.04
C PHE A 447 -6.10 32.53 13.60
N GLU A 448 -5.68 33.41 14.50
CA GLU A 448 -5.40 34.82 14.16
C GLU A 448 -4.31 34.94 13.10
N LEU A 449 -3.26 34.11 13.20
CA LEU A 449 -2.23 34.01 12.18
C LEU A 449 -2.81 33.49 10.85
N PHE A 450 -3.56 32.39 10.90
CA PHE A 450 -4.18 31.75 9.74
C PHE A 450 -5.09 32.71 8.95
N ALA A 451 -5.91 33.49 9.67
CA ALA A 451 -6.85 34.44 9.09
C ALA A 451 -6.22 35.80 8.75
N GLY A 452 -5.12 36.16 9.41
CA GLY A 452 -4.43 37.44 9.30
C GLY A 452 -3.06 37.32 8.66
N LYS A 453 -2.00 37.38 9.48
CA LYS A 453 -0.59 37.53 9.04
C LYS A 453 -0.16 36.45 8.04
N ALA A 454 -0.50 35.19 8.28
CA ALA A 454 -0.13 34.08 7.41
C ALA A 454 -1.01 33.97 6.15
N ALA A 455 -2.17 34.65 6.13
CA ALA A 455 -3.11 34.74 5.01
C ALA A 455 -3.54 33.38 4.41
N CYS A 456 -3.49 32.30 5.18
CA CYS A 456 -3.87 30.96 4.74
C CYS A 456 -5.34 30.88 4.31
N SER A 457 -6.20 31.68 4.96
CA SER A 457 -7.64 31.77 4.71
C SER A 457 -8.01 32.22 3.29
N VAL A 458 -7.08 32.82 2.54
CA VAL A 458 -7.30 33.27 1.15
C VAL A 458 -7.62 32.08 0.23
N CYS A 459 -6.92 30.96 0.41
CA CYS A 459 -7.21 29.70 -0.30
C CYS A 459 -8.00 28.73 0.58
N HIS A 460 -7.73 28.69 1.89
CA HIS A 460 -8.40 27.80 2.83
C HIS A 460 -9.57 28.51 3.52
N THR A 461 -10.60 28.78 2.72
CA THR A 461 -11.68 29.70 3.09
C THR A 461 -12.52 29.25 4.31
N ILE A 462 -13.01 30.24 5.05
CA ILE A 462 -13.87 30.10 6.22
C ILE A 462 -15.19 30.83 5.93
N GLY A 463 -16.30 30.12 5.97
CA GLY A 463 -17.63 30.68 5.76
C GLY A 463 -18.25 31.21 7.05
N ARG A 464 -19.45 31.79 6.94
CA ARG A 464 -20.16 32.42 8.08
C ARG A 464 -20.60 31.42 9.15
N SER A 465 -21.07 30.25 8.73
CA SER A 465 -21.66 29.22 9.60
C SER A 465 -21.01 27.84 9.43
N SER A 466 -20.05 27.73 8.52
CA SER A 466 -19.36 26.48 8.18
C SER A 466 -18.04 26.79 7.51
N ALA A 467 -17.07 25.89 7.61
CA ALA A 467 -15.81 25.98 6.90
C ALA A 467 -15.42 24.62 6.35
N LEU A 468 -15.07 24.54 5.06
CA LEU A 468 -14.41 23.37 4.48
C LEU A 468 -12.90 23.60 4.34
N PHE A 469 -12.41 24.81 4.62
CA PHE A 469 -11.01 25.18 4.52
C PHE A 469 -10.42 24.88 3.14
N THR A 470 -11.15 25.23 2.09
CA THR A 470 -10.72 25.12 0.70
C THR A 470 -11.54 26.07 -0.16
N ASP A 471 -10.93 26.65 -1.17
CA ASP A 471 -11.57 27.45 -2.20
C ASP A 471 -12.03 26.60 -3.39
N GLN A 472 -11.75 25.28 -3.37
CA GLN A 472 -12.00 24.34 -4.46
C GLN A 472 -11.32 24.74 -5.79
N LYS A 473 -10.28 25.59 -5.74
CA LYS A 473 -9.49 26.00 -6.92
C LYS A 473 -8.19 25.21 -7.00
N ARG A 474 -7.40 25.50 -8.02
CA ARG A 474 -6.08 24.92 -8.26
C ARG A 474 -5.01 25.99 -8.19
N HIS A 475 -3.94 25.74 -7.44
CA HIS A 475 -2.83 26.67 -7.26
C HIS A 475 -1.49 25.95 -7.44
N ASN A 476 -0.50 26.68 -7.92
CA ASN A 476 0.88 26.22 -7.97
C ASN A 476 1.64 26.81 -6.77
N THR A 477 2.15 25.92 -5.91
CA THR A 477 2.95 26.28 -4.73
C THR A 477 4.45 26.09 -4.97
N GLY A 478 4.83 25.54 -6.13
CA GLY A 478 6.20 25.22 -6.50
C GLY A 478 6.64 23.79 -6.19
N VAL A 479 5.86 23.00 -5.43
CA VAL A 479 6.24 21.61 -5.09
C VAL A 479 6.38 20.73 -6.33
N GLY A 480 5.42 20.78 -7.26
CA GLY A 480 5.48 19.98 -8.49
C GLY A 480 6.60 20.42 -9.43
N TYR A 481 6.92 21.73 -9.44
CA TYR A 481 8.06 22.27 -10.19
C TYR A 481 9.38 21.75 -9.63
N ALA A 482 9.56 21.82 -8.30
CA ALA A 482 10.78 21.37 -7.63
C ALA A 482 11.07 19.88 -7.90
N GLU A 483 10.02 19.05 -7.90
CA GLU A 483 10.12 17.63 -8.24
C GLU A 483 10.50 17.44 -9.72
N ALA A 484 9.80 18.12 -10.63
CA ALA A 484 10.03 17.96 -12.08
C ALA A 484 11.40 18.45 -12.54
N MET A 485 11.95 19.47 -11.87
CA MET A 485 13.27 20.02 -12.19
C MET A 485 14.40 19.32 -11.46
N GLN A 486 14.10 18.33 -10.60
CA GLN A 486 15.07 17.67 -9.72
C GLN A 486 15.94 18.67 -8.94
N THR A 487 15.43 19.87 -8.65
CA THR A 487 16.16 20.94 -7.95
C THR A 487 16.31 20.63 -6.45
N VAL A 488 16.31 19.35 -6.08
CA VAL A 488 16.71 18.90 -4.75
C VAL A 488 18.23 18.80 -4.79
N ASP A 489 18.90 19.95 -4.76
CA ASP A 489 20.33 19.98 -4.51
C ASP A 489 20.58 19.38 -3.12
N GLY A 490 21.31 18.27 -3.08
CA GLY A 490 21.80 17.66 -1.85
C GLY A 490 21.13 16.34 -1.43
N LYS A 491 21.35 15.97 -0.17
CA LYS A 491 20.91 14.68 0.39
C LYS A 491 19.39 14.61 0.55
N ARG A 492 18.76 13.59 -0.02
CA ARG A 492 17.36 13.23 0.18
C ARG A 492 17.23 12.43 1.47
N ARG A 493 16.45 12.95 2.42
CA ARG A 493 16.10 12.24 3.65
C ARG A 493 15.08 11.15 3.34
N VAL A 494 15.53 9.91 3.23
CA VAL A 494 14.71 8.74 2.94
C VAL A 494 14.42 8.00 4.24
N GLN A 495 13.13 7.77 4.51
CA GLN A 495 12.75 6.90 5.61
C GLN A 495 12.97 5.44 5.22
N VAL A 496 13.83 4.73 5.95
CA VAL A 496 14.14 3.32 5.68
C VAL A 496 13.46 2.37 6.68
N ALA A 497 13.00 2.90 7.81
CA ALA A 497 12.12 2.23 8.75
C ALA A 497 11.34 3.29 9.56
N PRO A 498 10.25 2.94 10.27
CA PRO A 498 9.60 3.85 11.22
C PRO A 498 10.64 4.51 12.14
N GLY A 499 10.64 5.86 12.20
CA GLY A 499 11.64 6.64 12.97
C GLY A 499 13.07 6.69 12.41
N VAL A 500 13.45 5.84 11.44
CA VAL A 500 14.82 5.76 10.90
C VAL A 500 14.90 6.43 9.53
N PHE A 501 15.69 7.49 9.46
CA PHE A 501 15.93 8.24 8.22
C PHE A 501 17.40 8.18 7.85
N LEU A 502 17.67 8.00 6.56
CA LEU A 502 18.99 8.13 5.98
C LEU A 502 19.00 9.33 5.03
N ASP A 503 19.99 10.19 5.17
CA ASP A 503 20.26 11.24 4.19
C ASP A 503 21.06 10.62 3.06
N VAL A 504 20.35 10.23 2.00
CA VAL A 504 20.94 9.62 0.81
C VAL A 504 21.28 10.71 -0.19
N ASP A 505 22.51 10.75 -0.68
CA ASP A 505 22.85 11.69 -1.74
C ASP A 505 21.97 11.47 -2.97
N SER A 506 21.37 12.54 -3.50
CA SER A 506 20.49 12.45 -4.67
C SER A 506 21.23 11.86 -5.88
N GLU A 507 22.55 12.09 -5.96
CA GLU A 507 23.40 11.53 -7.00
C GLU A 507 23.45 9.99 -6.98
N ASN A 508 23.38 9.39 -5.78
CA ASN A 508 23.41 7.94 -5.58
C ASN A 508 22.05 7.26 -5.85
N LEU A 509 21.00 8.03 -6.13
CA LEU A 509 19.66 7.53 -6.45
C LEU A 509 19.40 7.46 -7.97
N HIS A 510 20.21 8.14 -8.80
CA HIS A 510 20.04 8.19 -10.25
C HIS A 510 20.20 6.83 -10.96
N GLY A 511 20.83 5.83 -10.32
CA GLY A 511 21.03 4.49 -10.87
C GLY A 511 19.92 3.46 -10.57
N LEU A 512 18.90 3.84 -9.80
CA LEU A 512 17.80 2.95 -9.37
C LEU A 512 16.43 3.32 -9.95
N ASP A 513 16.34 4.46 -10.64
CA ASP A 513 15.07 4.99 -11.13
C ASP A 513 14.85 4.63 -12.60
N THR A 514 13.80 3.85 -12.88
CA THR A 514 12.99 4.14 -14.07
C THR A 514 12.60 5.61 -13.98
N VAL A 515 12.98 6.44 -14.97
CA VAL A 515 12.68 7.88 -14.99
C VAL A 515 11.24 8.12 -14.50
N LYS A 516 11.09 8.64 -13.27
CA LYS A 516 9.78 8.94 -12.70
C LYS A 516 9.15 10.00 -13.60
N ALA A 517 8.03 9.65 -14.24
CA ALA A 517 7.33 10.59 -15.10
C ALA A 517 6.95 11.84 -14.29
N ASN A 518 7.32 13.01 -14.81
CA ASN A 518 7.01 14.29 -14.18
C ASN A 518 5.50 14.45 -13.99
N ASP A 519 5.09 14.84 -12.78
CA ASP A 519 3.71 15.22 -12.50
C ASP A 519 3.53 16.70 -12.81
N LEU A 520 2.79 16.99 -13.88
CA LEU A 520 2.56 18.37 -14.34
C LEU A 520 1.25 18.94 -13.77
N GLY A 521 0.57 18.22 -12.88
CA GLY A 521 -0.67 18.65 -12.24
C GLY A 521 -1.80 18.83 -13.25
N TYR A 522 -2.55 19.94 -13.11
CA TYR A 522 -3.70 20.24 -13.96
C TYR A 522 -3.39 20.35 -15.46
N TYR A 523 -2.15 20.70 -15.83
CA TYR A 523 -1.71 20.76 -17.22
C TYR A 523 -1.99 19.46 -17.99
N GLU A 524 -1.91 18.30 -17.35
CA GLU A 524 -2.13 17.03 -18.02
C GLU A 524 -3.56 16.87 -18.53
N THR A 525 -4.51 17.60 -17.93
CA THR A 525 -5.89 17.69 -18.40
C THR A 525 -6.12 18.91 -19.28
N SER A 526 -5.59 20.08 -18.91
CA SER A 526 -5.89 21.33 -19.63
C SER A 526 -5.07 21.55 -20.89
N GLN A 527 -3.89 20.92 -20.98
CA GLN A 527 -2.87 21.12 -22.02
C GLN A 527 -2.41 22.58 -22.18
N ASN A 528 -2.76 23.47 -21.24
CA ASN A 528 -2.35 24.88 -21.23
C ASN A 528 -1.07 25.05 -20.39
N PRO A 529 0.06 25.48 -20.97
CA PRO A 529 1.33 25.64 -20.24
C PRO A 529 1.26 26.50 -18.97
N LEU A 530 0.32 27.45 -18.89
CA LEU A 530 0.11 28.30 -17.71
C LEU A 530 -0.50 27.55 -16.51
N ASP A 531 -1.01 26.33 -16.72
CA ASP A 531 -1.60 25.47 -15.70
C ASP A 531 -0.63 24.43 -15.11
N ARG A 532 0.65 24.45 -15.54
CA ARG A 532 1.66 23.52 -15.02
C ARG A 532 1.78 23.61 -13.50
N TRP A 533 1.82 22.44 -12.88
CA TRP A 533 1.98 22.23 -11.43
C TRP A 533 0.89 22.87 -10.57
N ARG A 534 -0.28 23.17 -11.15
CA ARG A 534 -1.46 23.56 -10.37
C ARG A 534 -2.15 22.33 -9.82
N TYR A 535 -2.33 22.32 -8.50
CA TYR A 535 -3.03 21.28 -7.77
C TYR A 535 -4.20 21.87 -6.98
N LYS A 536 -5.25 21.09 -6.82
CA LYS A 536 -6.45 21.46 -6.08
C LYS A 536 -6.10 21.77 -4.62
N THR A 537 -6.63 22.87 -4.09
CA THR A 537 -6.57 23.19 -2.65
C THR A 537 -7.29 22.10 -1.86
N PRO A 538 -6.60 21.28 -1.03
CA PRO A 538 -7.26 20.28 -0.20
C PRO A 538 -8.04 20.96 0.93
N SER A 539 -9.07 20.27 1.45
CA SER A 539 -9.68 20.65 2.73
C SER A 539 -8.65 20.45 3.85
N LEU A 540 -8.61 21.37 4.81
CA LEU A 540 -7.79 21.21 6.03
C LEU A 540 -8.53 20.52 7.18
N ARG A 541 -9.80 20.11 6.99
CA ARG A 541 -10.50 19.32 8.02
C ARG A 541 -9.77 17.99 8.21
N ASN A 542 -9.49 17.65 9.46
CA ASN A 542 -8.76 16.44 9.84
C ASN A 542 -7.32 16.37 9.29
N VAL A 543 -6.70 17.48 8.90
CA VAL A 543 -5.34 17.47 8.30
C VAL A 543 -4.27 16.87 9.24
N ALA A 544 -4.48 16.92 10.55
CA ALA A 544 -3.59 16.27 11.50
C ALA A 544 -3.60 14.73 11.42
N LEU A 545 -4.58 14.14 10.72
CA LEU A 545 -4.76 12.69 10.60
C LEU A 545 -4.36 12.13 9.23
N THR A 546 -3.76 12.93 8.35
CA THR A 546 -3.61 12.59 6.92
C THR A 546 -2.22 12.91 6.38
N ALA A 547 -1.19 12.84 7.23
CA ALA A 547 0.19 12.88 6.79
C ALA A 547 0.51 11.64 5.96
N PRO A 548 1.48 11.64 5.02
CA PRO A 548 2.29 12.79 4.63
C PRO A 548 1.52 13.76 3.71
N TYR A 549 2.05 14.97 3.57
CA TYR A 549 1.36 16.11 2.99
C TYR A 549 1.80 16.44 1.55
N MET A 550 0.98 17.27 0.90
CA MET A 550 1.06 17.64 -0.52
C MET A 550 0.62 16.52 -1.47
N HIS A 551 0.53 16.86 -2.76
CA HIS A 551 0.04 15.93 -3.78
C HIS A 551 0.91 14.68 -3.95
N ASN A 552 2.17 14.70 -3.52
CA ASN A 552 3.15 13.63 -3.66
C ASN A 552 3.68 13.09 -2.30
N GLY A 553 3.16 13.58 -1.18
CA GLY A 553 3.62 13.17 0.15
C GLY A 553 5.01 13.68 0.52
N SER A 554 5.48 14.80 -0.05
CA SER A 554 6.85 15.31 0.13
C SER A 554 7.17 15.79 1.56
N PHE A 555 6.15 16.13 2.36
CA PHE A 555 6.35 16.62 3.72
C PHE A 555 5.75 15.65 4.74
N ALA A 556 6.54 15.26 5.73
CA ALA A 556 6.12 14.28 6.74
C ALA A 556 5.27 14.91 7.85
N THR A 557 5.47 16.19 8.16
CA THR A 557 4.85 16.88 9.31
C THR A 557 4.18 18.19 8.93
N LEU A 558 3.23 18.66 9.75
CA LEU A 558 2.61 19.98 9.58
C LEU A 558 3.64 21.10 9.75
N ASP A 559 4.64 20.91 10.61
CA ASP A 559 5.76 21.84 10.78
C ASP A 559 6.55 22.02 9.48
N ASP A 560 6.84 20.93 8.76
CA ASP A 560 7.52 21.00 7.46
C ASP A 560 6.67 21.78 6.42
N VAL A 561 5.34 21.59 6.44
CA VAL A 561 4.39 22.28 5.56
C VAL A 561 4.33 23.78 5.88
N VAL A 562 4.17 24.14 7.16
CA VAL A 562 4.11 25.54 7.61
C VAL A 562 5.44 26.23 7.31
N GLY A 563 6.58 25.58 7.59
CA GLY A 563 7.90 26.09 7.28
C GLY A 563 8.13 26.30 5.77
N PHE A 564 7.60 25.42 4.92
CA PHE A 564 7.63 25.57 3.47
C PHE A 564 6.86 26.83 3.00
N TYR A 565 5.64 27.03 3.49
CA TYR A 565 4.88 28.24 3.15
C TYR A 565 5.49 29.51 3.76
N ASN A 566 6.09 29.42 4.95
CA ASN A 566 6.77 30.55 5.59
C ASN A 566 7.92 31.10 4.71
N ARG A 567 8.60 30.23 3.95
CA ARG A 567 9.63 30.61 2.96
C ARG A 567 9.07 31.08 1.62
N GLY A 568 7.76 31.03 1.40
CA GLY A 568 7.12 31.45 0.15
C GLY A 568 7.13 30.40 -0.95
N GLY A 569 7.10 29.12 -0.61
CA GLY A 569 7.06 28.02 -1.59
C GLY A 569 8.34 27.87 -2.41
N THR A 570 8.24 27.28 -3.61
CA THR A 570 9.37 27.17 -4.55
C THR A 570 9.18 28.10 -5.76
N PRO A 571 10.02 29.15 -5.91
CA PRO A 571 9.93 30.08 -7.03
C PRO A 571 9.96 29.41 -8.41
N ASN A 572 9.04 29.81 -9.28
CA ASN A 572 8.99 29.41 -10.69
C ASN A 572 8.08 30.37 -11.48
N GLU A 573 8.14 30.33 -12.81
CA GLU A 573 7.40 31.24 -13.71
C GLU A 573 5.88 31.23 -13.50
N ASN A 574 5.32 30.10 -13.09
CA ASN A 574 3.88 29.90 -12.91
C ASN A 574 3.45 29.84 -11.44
N LEU A 575 4.32 30.27 -10.50
CA LEU A 575 3.99 30.28 -9.07
C LEU A 575 2.74 31.14 -8.82
N SER A 576 1.81 30.65 -7.98
CA SER A 576 0.64 31.44 -7.62
C SER A 576 1.06 32.75 -6.95
N PRO A 577 0.52 33.92 -7.36
CA PRO A 577 0.87 35.22 -6.76
C PRO A 577 0.44 35.35 -5.30
N LEU A 578 -0.37 34.41 -4.81
CA LEU A 578 -0.78 34.32 -3.41
C LEU A 578 0.32 33.72 -2.51
N ILE A 579 1.30 33.03 -3.10
CA ILE A 579 2.39 32.37 -2.39
C ILE A 579 3.56 33.33 -2.26
N LYS A 580 3.90 33.69 -1.01
CA LYS A 580 4.93 34.66 -0.65
C LYS A 580 5.47 34.37 0.75
N PRO A 581 6.71 34.76 1.08
CA PRO A 581 7.26 34.58 2.41
C PRO A 581 6.36 35.22 3.48
N LEU A 582 6.14 34.52 4.60
CA LEU A 582 5.17 34.93 5.63
C LEU A 582 5.82 35.65 6.82
N GLY A 583 7.13 35.45 7.04
CA GLY A 583 7.87 36.09 8.13
C GLY A 583 7.36 35.68 9.53
N LEU A 584 6.94 34.42 9.68
CA LEU A 584 6.51 33.84 10.95
C LEU A 584 7.73 33.40 11.77
N SER A 585 7.75 33.75 13.05
CA SER A 585 8.66 33.20 14.06
C SER A 585 8.37 31.72 14.33
N GLU A 586 9.28 31.02 15.00
CA GLU A 586 9.07 29.61 15.39
C GLU A 586 7.83 29.43 16.29
N ALA A 587 7.62 30.34 17.24
CA ALA A 587 6.44 30.32 18.10
C ALA A 587 5.13 30.52 17.32
N GLU A 588 5.11 31.44 16.35
CA GLU A 588 3.95 31.66 15.48
C GLU A 588 3.67 30.43 14.59
N GLN A 589 4.71 29.77 14.07
CA GLN A 589 4.55 28.54 13.30
C GLN A 589 3.97 27.41 14.16
N ALA A 590 4.43 27.26 15.40
CA ALA A 590 3.90 26.28 16.34
C ALA A 590 2.43 26.55 16.69
N ASP A 591 2.05 27.81 16.98
CA ASP A 591 0.66 28.19 17.22
C ASP A 591 -0.24 27.88 16.00
N LEU A 592 0.25 28.13 14.78
CA LEU A 592 -0.46 27.78 13.55
C LEU A 592 -0.66 26.26 13.40
N VAL A 593 0.34 25.45 13.74
CA VAL A 593 0.23 23.98 13.76
C VAL A 593 -0.81 23.52 14.79
N GLU A 594 -0.86 24.14 15.98
CA GLU A 594 -1.88 23.84 16.99
C GLU A 594 -3.30 24.16 16.48
N PHE A 595 -3.46 25.26 15.74
CA PHE A 595 -4.73 25.54 15.07
C PHE A 595 -5.13 24.47 14.06
N LEU A 596 -4.20 24.00 13.22
CA LEU A 596 -4.46 22.95 12.24
C LEU A 596 -4.87 21.61 12.90
N LYS A 597 -4.26 21.26 14.03
CA LYS A 597 -4.65 20.09 14.83
C LYS A 597 -6.08 20.21 15.37
N ALA A 598 -6.49 21.41 15.77
CA ALA A 598 -7.82 21.71 16.28
C ALA A 598 -8.95 21.60 15.25
N LEU A 599 -8.63 21.36 13.97
CA LEU A 599 -9.59 21.10 12.88
C LEU A 599 -10.02 19.62 12.77
N THR A 600 -9.59 18.78 13.70
CA THR A 600 -9.95 17.35 13.75
C THR A 600 -11.35 17.18 14.33
N GLY A 601 -12.22 16.48 13.59
CA GLY A 601 -13.61 16.29 13.98
C GLY A 601 -13.77 15.34 15.17
N ALA A 602 -14.73 15.62 16.06
CA ALA A 602 -14.99 14.79 17.25
C ALA A 602 -15.59 13.42 16.90
N ASN A 603 -16.20 13.28 15.73
CA ASN A 603 -16.87 12.04 15.29
C ASN A 603 -15.99 11.11 14.44
N VAL A 604 -14.69 11.38 14.30
CA VAL A 604 -13.74 10.51 13.56
C VAL A 604 -13.79 9.06 14.06
N GLY A 605 -13.79 8.86 15.39
CA GLY A 605 -13.85 7.52 15.98
C GLY A 605 -15.08 6.70 15.54
N ALA A 606 -16.23 7.37 15.37
CA ALA A 606 -17.45 6.70 14.89
C ALA A 606 -17.35 6.27 13.42
N LEU A 607 -16.67 7.06 12.57
CA LEU A 607 -16.45 6.72 11.17
C LEU A 607 -15.44 5.58 11.00
N VAL A 608 -14.39 5.55 11.83
CA VAL A 608 -13.44 4.42 11.90
C VAL A 608 -14.16 3.15 12.38
N ALA A 609 -14.97 3.25 13.42
CA ALA A 609 -15.77 2.14 13.94
C ALA A 609 -16.72 1.58 12.88
N ASP A 610 -17.34 2.44 12.08
CA ASP A 610 -18.16 2.00 10.95
C ASP A 610 -17.29 1.26 9.92
N GLY A 611 -16.15 1.81 9.53
CA GLY A 611 -15.27 1.14 8.58
C GLY A 611 -14.85 -0.26 9.01
N PHE A 612 -14.56 -0.45 10.31
CA PHE A 612 -14.22 -1.75 10.88
C PHE A 612 -15.37 -2.75 10.94
N ALA A 613 -16.62 -2.28 10.88
CA ALA A 613 -17.79 -3.16 10.83
C ALA A 613 -18.15 -3.58 9.40
N ALA A 614 -17.38 -3.15 8.38
CA ALA A 614 -17.64 -3.53 7.00
C ALA A 614 -17.08 -4.94 6.74
N PRO A 615 -17.82 -5.83 6.05
CA PRO A 615 -17.26 -7.11 5.64
C PRO A 615 -16.16 -6.86 4.61
N VAL A 616 -14.98 -7.44 4.84
CA VAL A 616 -13.90 -7.45 3.85
C VAL A 616 -14.20 -8.57 2.86
N GLY A 617 -14.37 -8.23 1.58
CA GLY A 617 -14.55 -9.23 0.54
C GLY A 617 -13.21 -9.90 0.23
N GLU A 618 -13.03 -11.14 0.68
CA GLU A 618 -11.80 -11.92 0.47
C GLU A 618 -11.96 -12.92 -0.68
N ALA A 619 -10.85 -13.23 -1.36
CA ALA A 619 -10.80 -14.33 -2.30
C ALA A 619 -10.78 -15.67 -1.55
N GLY A 620 -11.80 -16.52 -1.73
CA GLY A 620 -11.86 -17.88 -1.16
C GLY A 620 -12.71 -18.05 0.10
N GLY A 621 -13.36 -17.00 0.60
CA GLY A 621 -14.40 -17.13 1.64
C GLY A 621 -15.76 -17.45 1.01
N GLU A 622 -16.24 -18.69 1.16
CA GLU A 622 -17.68 -18.91 1.14
C GLU A 622 -18.32 -18.24 2.39
N PRO A 623 -19.59 -17.80 2.28
CA PRO A 623 -20.24 -16.90 3.24
C PRO A 623 -20.28 -17.37 4.69
#